data_AF-A3WRL7-F1
#
_entry.id   AF-A3WRL7-F1
#
_cell.length_a   1.000
_cell.length_b   1.000
_cell.length_c   1.000
_cell.angle_alpha   90.00
_cell.angle_beta   90.00
_cell.angle_gamma   90.00
#
_symmetry.space_group_name_H-M   'P 1'
#
loop_
_entity.id
_entity.type
_entity.pdbx_description
1 polymer ?
#
loop_
_entity_poly.entity_id
_entity_poly.type
_entity_poly.pdbx_seq_one_letter_code
_entity_poly.pdbx_strand_id
1 'polypeptide(L)'
;MNFGRSKAADVLPAIRSMFANVSGENNSLIPTLPEGMPEDARVAAVDGVKHLIDYQGASYAQLYIARLRRFIGRRNLDAEVFADIARLLAVRMAYDDPVRMAQLKLAEFRMGSSVPSDIRKLRLDELVSMLPKRGADPVLSLLDRFGWRRLPVTIRFSAASGIRLRCLRIEASLRRWRLSSLRYANERVWVERWLHMIDRSLEKQPAAVAAVIATAEMVRGYGDGYIQSLRDWNLIIDHVVKPTFDGAIVCSDLGAAITEARAAVRYDPRQELLKRVIVVIRERAGTDTRWAG
;
A
#
# COMPACT_ATOMS: atom_id res chain seq x y z
N MET A 1 50.41 -15.68 -24.64
CA MET A 1 49.95 -14.92 -23.46
C MET A 1 48.66 -14.20 -23.82
N ASN A 2 47.51 -14.72 -23.37
CA ASN A 2 46.20 -14.10 -23.54
C ASN A 2 45.97 -13.12 -22.38
N PHE A 3 46.01 -11.81 -22.66
CA PHE A 3 45.60 -10.81 -21.68
C PHE A 3 44.08 -10.84 -21.51
N GLY A 4 43.65 -10.93 -20.25
CA GLY A 4 42.28 -11.23 -19.85
C GLY A 4 41.25 -10.18 -20.30
N ARG A 5 40.12 -10.69 -20.80
CA ARG A 5 38.87 -9.93 -20.86
C ARG A 5 38.47 -9.52 -19.44
N SER A 6 38.42 -8.21 -19.20
CA SER A 6 37.96 -7.63 -17.93
C SER A 6 36.51 -7.99 -17.68
N LYS A 7 36.21 -8.57 -16.50
CA LYS A 7 34.85 -8.87 -16.01
C LYS A 7 33.92 -7.64 -16.00
N ALA A 8 34.45 -6.42 -16.13
CA ALA A 8 33.66 -5.20 -16.23
C ALA A 8 32.94 -5.03 -17.59
N ALA A 9 33.45 -5.65 -18.66
CA ALA A 9 32.87 -5.52 -20.01
C ALA A 9 31.56 -6.29 -20.20
N ASP A 10 31.34 -7.37 -19.43
CA ASP A 10 30.11 -8.19 -19.45
C ASP A 10 29.00 -7.67 -18.52
N VAL A 11 29.32 -6.73 -17.62
CA VAL A 11 28.35 -6.16 -16.67
C VAL A 11 27.47 -5.11 -17.34
N LEU A 12 27.99 -4.34 -18.30
CA LEU A 12 27.23 -3.30 -19.00
C LEU A 12 26.09 -3.85 -19.87
N PRO A 13 26.25 -4.94 -20.66
CA PRO A 13 25.16 -5.58 -21.39
C PRO A 13 24.13 -6.23 -20.47
N ALA A 14 24.55 -6.82 -19.34
CA ALA A 14 23.64 -7.44 -18.36
C ALA A 14 22.81 -6.40 -17.60
N ILE A 15 23.42 -5.26 -17.24
CA ILE A 15 22.72 -4.10 -16.69
C ILE A 15 21.75 -3.52 -17.73
N ARG A 16 22.18 -3.39 -19.00
CA ARG A 16 21.32 -2.92 -20.09
C ARG A 16 20.18 -3.89 -20.41
N SER A 17 20.37 -5.20 -20.25
CA SER A 17 19.34 -6.25 -20.39
C SER A 17 18.36 -6.24 -19.22
N MET A 18 18.83 -6.04 -17.98
CA MET A 18 17.96 -5.77 -16.83
C MET A 18 17.14 -4.49 -17.03
N PHE A 19 17.69 -3.48 -17.68
CA PHE A 19 16.98 -2.24 -18.03
C PHE A 19 16.15 -2.32 -19.31
N ALA A 20 16.43 -3.25 -20.22
CA ALA A 20 15.63 -3.44 -21.45
C ALA A 20 14.27 -4.06 -21.13
N ASN A 21 14.18 -4.93 -20.11
CA ASN A 21 12.91 -5.39 -19.55
C ASN A 21 12.14 -4.29 -18.77
N VAL A 22 12.77 -3.13 -18.54
CA VAL A 22 12.20 -1.93 -17.89
C VAL A 22 11.80 -0.86 -18.94
N SER A 23 12.22 -1.02 -20.19
CA SER A 23 11.75 -0.24 -21.34
C SER A 23 10.38 -0.75 -21.79
N GLY A 24 9.38 -0.62 -20.92
CA GLY A 24 7.98 -0.78 -21.31
C GLY A 24 7.52 0.40 -22.17
N GLU A 25 8.01 0.51 -23.41
CA GLU A 25 7.17 0.97 -24.51
C GLU A 25 6.14 -0.12 -24.83
N ASN A 26 5.37 -0.55 -23.82
CA ASN A 26 4.14 -1.23 -24.13
C ASN A 26 3.16 -0.11 -24.43
N ASN A 27 2.79 -0.02 -25.71
CA ASN A 27 1.50 0.44 -26.18
C ASN A 27 0.39 -0.29 -25.41
N SER A 28 0.28 0.02 -24.12
CA SER A 28 -0.52 -0.70 -23.15
C SER A 28 -1.91 -0.11 -23.29
N LEU A 29 -2.73 -0.79 -24.09
CA LEU A 29 -4.15 -0.54 -24.17
C LEU A 29 -4.69 -0.31 -22.75
N ILE A 30 -5.51 0.74 -22.60
CA ILE A 30 -6.20 1.05 -21.35
C ILE A 30 -6.83 -0.27 -20.85
N PRO A 31 -6.57 -0.67 -19.59
CA PRO A 31 -7.05 -1.95 -19.09
C PRO A 31 -8.56 -2.05 -19.25
N THR A 32 -9.03 -3.07 -19.95
CA THR A 32 -10.46 -3.34 -20.10
C THR A 32 -11.02 -3.89 -18.79
N LEU A 33 -12.20 -3.40 -18.40
CA LEU A 33 -12.91 -3.95 -17.25
C LEU A 33 -13.35 -5.39 -17.57
N PRO A 34 -13.27 -6.30 -16.59
CA PRO A 34 -13.74 -7.67 -16.76
C PRO A 34 -15.26 -7.74 -16.90
N GLU A 35 -15.73 -8.71 -17.69
CA GLU A 35 -17.14 -9.06 -17.79
C GLU A 35 -17.69 -9.56 -16.44
N GLY A 36 -18.99 -9.37 -16.20
CA GLY A 36 -19.65 -9.79 -14.96
C GLY A 36 -19.42 -8.88 -13.76
N MET A 37 -18.78 -7.72 -13.93
CA MET A 37 -18.64 -6.70 -12.88
C MET A 37 -19.98 -5.95 -12.67
N PRO A 38 -20.51 -5.89 -11.43
CA PRO A 38 -21.67 -5.09 -11.09
C PRO A 38 -21.49 -3.60 -11.42
N GLU A 39 -22.55 -2.90 -11.81
CA GLU A 39 -22.48 -1.52 -12.32
C GLU A 39 -21.86 -0.54 -11.32
N ASP A 40 -22.24 -0.60 -10.05
CA ASP A 40 -21.68 0.27 -9.00
C ASP A 40 -20.16 0.09 -8.84
N ALA A 41 -19.69 -1.16 -8.97
CA ALA A 41 -18.27 -1.49 -8.92
C ALA A 41 -17.54 -1.06 -10.20
N ARG A 42 -18.22 -0.99 -11.35
CA ARG A 42 -17.62 -0.51 -12.61
C ARG A 42 -17.21 0.95 -12.51
N VAL A 43 -18.06 1.81 -11.95
CA VAL A 43 -17.72 3.24 -11.76
C VAL A 43 -16.46 3.38 -10.92
N ALA A 44 -16.42 2.73 -9.76
CA ALA A 44 -15.26 2.74 -8.88
C ALA A 44 -14.00 2.14 -9.55
N ALA A 45 -14.16 1.08 -10.35
CA ALA A 45 -13.05 0.46 -11.07
C ALA A 45 -12.49 1.35 -12.19
N VAL A 46 -13.33 2.08 -12.92
CA VAL A 46 -12.89 3.04 -13.95
C VAL A 46 -12.06 4.15 -13.32
N ASP A 47 -12.53 4.72 -12.23
CA ASP A 47 -11.80 5.78 -11.52
C ASP A 47 -10.49 5.25 -10.93
N GLY A 48 -10.50 4.03 -10.39
CA GLY A 48 -9.30 3.33 -9.95
C GLY A 48 -8.28 3.13 -11.08
N VAL A 49 -8.73 2.71 -12.27
CA VAL A 49 -7.87 2.55 -13.45
C VAL A 49 -7.24 3.87 -13.87
N LYS A 50 -8.04 4.94 -14.01
CA LYS A 50 -7.53 6.29 -14.35
C LYS A 50 -6.49 6.75 -13.33
N HIS A 51 -6.82 6.65 -12.04
CA HIS A 51 -5.94 7.03 -10.96
C HIS A 51 -4.60 6.28 -10.99
N LEU A 52 -4.62 4.98 -11.25
CA LEU A 52 -3.42 4.13 -11.27
C LEU A 52 -2.59 4.27 -12.55
N ILE A 53 -3.24 4.59 -13.69
CA ILE A 53 -2.54 5.04 -14.90
C ILE A 53 -1.78 6.32 -14.62
N ASP A 54 -2.40 7.30 -13.96
CA ASP A 54 -1.73 8.54 -13.58
C ASP A 54 -0.65 8.33 -12.52
N TYR A 55 -0.82 7.34 -11.64
CA TYR A 55 0.12 7.03 -10.57
C TYR A 55 1.38 6.31 -11.06
N GLN A 56 1.22 5.14 -11.71
CA GLN A 56 2.33 4.25 -12.07
C GLN A 56 2.29 3.74 -13.53
N GLY A 57 1.12 3.69 -14.17
CA GLY A 57 0.97 3.48 -15.60
C GLY A 57 -0.03 2.36 -15.91
N ALA A 58 -0.29 2.12 -17.20
CA ALA A 58 -1.29 1.13 -17.63
C ALA A 58 -1.01 -0.29 -17.13
N SER A 59 0.25 -0.75 -17.12
CA SER A 59 0.62 -2.06 -16.56
C SER A 59 0.30 -2.19 -15.06
N TYR A 60 0.39 -1.09 -14.30
CA TYR A 60 0.03 -1.10 -12.89
C TYR A 60 -1.49 -1.10 -12.67
N ALA A 61 -2.23 -0.41 -13.53
CA ALA A 61 -3.69 -0.48 -13.55
C ALA A 61 -4.20 -1.87 -13.97
N GLN A 62 -3.47 -2.60 -14.83
CA GLN A 62 -3.78 -4.02 -15.13
C GLN A 62 -3.64 -4.91 -13.90
N LEU A 63 -2.63 -4.68 -13.05
CA LEU A 63 -2.47 -5.41 -11.79
C LEU A 63 -3.66 -5.17 -10.84
N TYR A 64 -4.19 -3.95 -10.81
CA TYR A 64 -5.40 -3.61 -10.06
C TYR A 64 -6.61 -4.40 -10.55
N ILE A 65 -6.84 -4.42 -11.87
CA ILE A 65 -7.93 -5.22 -12.45
C ILE A 65 -7.74 -6.72 -12.19
N ALA A 66 -6.51 -7.24 -12.28
CA ALA A 66 -6.22 -8.63 -11.98
C ALA A 66 -6.57 -9.01 -10.53
N ARG A 67 -6.39 -8.09 -9.58
CA ARG A 67 -6.81 -8.28 -8.19
C ARG A 67 -8.32 -8.25 -8.02
N LEU A 68 -9.02 -7.32 -8.66
CA LEU A 68 -10.49 -7.24 -8.60
C LEU A 68 -11.17 -8.48 -9.19
N ARG A 69 -10.60 -9.06 -10.25
CA ARG A 69 -11.11 -10.29 -10.86
C ARG A 69 -11.29 -11.45 -9.86
N ARG A 70 -10.53 -11.49 -8.77
CA ARG A 70 -10.62 -12.54 -7.73
C ARG A 70 -11.95 -12.54 -6.96
N PHE A 71 -12.67 -11.41 -7.01
CA PHE A 71 -13.89 -11.20 -6.23
C PHE A 71 -15.15 -11.19 -7.11
N ILE A 72 -15.01 -11.20 -8.44
CA ILE A 72 -16.16 -11.23 -9.36
C ILE A 72 -16.86 -12.57 -9.24
N GLY A 73 -18.19 -12.53 -9.06
CA GLY A 73 -19.03 -13.73 -8.93
C GLY A 73 -18.83 -14.52 -7.63
N ARG A 74 -18.11 -13.98 -6.63
CA ARG A 74 -18.02 -14.61 -5.31
C ARG A 74 -19.39 -14.58 -4.63
N ARG A 75 -19.75 -15.71 -4.01
CA ARG A 75 -20.95 -15.81 -3.17
C ARG A 75 -20.80 -14.92 -1.94
N ASN A 76 -21.91 -14.35 -1.47
CA ASN A 76 -21.98 -13.47 -0.29
C ASN A 76 -21.19 -12.15 -0.43
N LEU A 77 -21.00 -11.67 -1.65
CA LEU A 77 -20.41 -10.36 -1.92
C LEU A 77 -21.42 -9.49 -2.67
N ASP A 78 -21.98 -8.52 -1.99
CA ASP A 78 -22.92 -7.56 -2.57
C ASP A 78 -22.20 -6.57 -3.49
N ALA A 79 -22.94 -6.00 -4.45
CA ALA A 79 -22.39 -5.06 -5.43
C ALA A 79 -21.77 -3.81 -4.78
N GLU A 80 -22.42 -3.26 -3.76
CA GLU A 80 -21.95 -2.10 -3.00
C GLU A 80 -20.63 -2.41 -2.26
N VAL A 81 -20.58 -3.56 -1.58
CA VAL A 81 -19.39 -4.04 -0.88
C VAL A 81 -18.24 -4.28 -1.85
N PHE A 82 -18.53 -4.78 -3.06
CA PHE A 82 -17.51 -4.92 -4.10
C PHE A 82 -17.01 -3.58 -4.64
N ALA A 83 -17.89 -2.58 -4.77
CA ALA A 83 -17.50 -1.21 -5.12
C ALA A 83 -16.55 -0.60 -4.07
N ASP A 84 -16.75 -0.91 -2.79
CA ASP A 84 -15.84 -0.52 -1.71
C ASP A 84 -14.46 -1.17 -1.84
N ILE A 85 -14.40 -2.46 -2.19
CA ILE A 85 -13.12 -3.13 -2.50
C ILE A 85 -12.43 -2.40 -3.66
N ALA A 86 -13.16 -2.10 -4.75
CA ALA A 86 -12.61 -1.40 -5.91
C ALA A 86 -12.03 -0.04 -5.54
N ARG A 87 -12.79 0.78 -4.80
CA ARG A 87 -12.37 2.12 -4.35
C ARG A 87 -11.15 2.05 -3.43
N LEU A 88 -11.24 1.25 -2.37
CA LEU A 88 -10.17 1.18 -1.37
C LEU A 88 -8.91 0.55 -1.94
N LEU A 89 -9.01 -0.50 -2.76
CA LEU A 89 -7.86 -1.11 -3.40
C LEU A 89 -7.09 -0.11 -4.29
N ALA A 90 -7.80 0.73 -5.05
CA ALA A 90 -7.16 1.76 -5.86
C ALA A 90 -6.37 2.75 -5.00
N VAL A 91 -6.97 3.24 -3.92
CA VAL A 91 -6.31 4.10 -2.93
C VAL A 91 -5.09 3.40 -2.29
N ARG A 92 -5.20 2.10 -2.01
CA ARG A 92 -4.13 1.31 -1.37
C ARG A 92 -2.99 0.94 -2.29
N MET A 93 -3.26 0.84 -3.57
CA MET A 93 -2.22 0.68 -4.58
C MET A 93 -1.51 2.00 -4.90
N ALA A 94 -2.11 3.15 -4.62
CA ALA A 94 -1.56 4.48 -4.87
C ALA A 94 -1.16 5.20 -3.57
N TYR A 95 -0.17 4.64 -2.87
CA TYR A 95 0.33 5.20 -1.61
C TYR A 95 1.14 6.50 -1.82
N ASP A 96 1.17 7.32 -0.77
CA ASP A 96 1.94 8.56 -0.73
C ASP A 96 3.43 8.26 -0.62
N ASP A 97 4.19 8.77 -1.58
CA ASP A 97 5.64 8.74 -1.57
C ASP A 97 6.22 10.03 -2.17
N PRO A 98 7.48 10.38 -1.88
CA PRO A 98 8.14 11.55 -2.48
C PRO A 98 8.01 11.68 -3.99
N VAL A 99 8.01 10.56 -4.73
CA VAL A 99 7.82 10.57 -6.18
C VAL A 99 6.40 11.02 -6.52
N ARG A 100 5.39 10.58 -5.77
CA ARG A 100 3.99 10.97 -5.93
C ARG A 100 3.79 12.42 -5.53
N MET A 101 4.42 12.88 -4.46
CA MET A 101 4.44 14.30 -4.07
C MET A 101 5.02 15.16 -5.20
N ALA A 102 6.14 14.74 -5.80
CA ALA A 102 6.73 15.42 -6.94
C ALA A 102 5.82 15.41 -8.19
N GLN A 103 5.15 14.28 -8.48
CA GLN A 103 4.18 14.17 -9.56
C GLN A 103 3.00 15.12 -9.39
N LEU A 104 2.39 15.14 -8.20
CA LEU A 104 1.29 16.04 -7.87
C LEU A 104 1.72 17.50 -8.00
N LYS A 105 2.91 17.83 -7.50
CA LYS A 105 3.45 19.19 -7.59
C LYS A 105 3.71 19.63 -9.03
N LEU A 106 4.17 18.71 -9.88
CA LEU A 106 4.36 18.97 -11.30
C LEU A 106 3.03 19.11 -12.04
N ALA A 107 1.98 18.37 -11.64
CA ALA A 107 0.65 18.52 -12.18
C ALA A 107 0.03 19.89 -11.83
N GLU A 108 0.13 20.33 -10.56
CA GLU A 108 -0.28 21.67 -10.12
C GLU A 108 0.40 22.77 -10.96
N PHE A 109 1.71 22.64 -11.18
CA PHE A 109 2.46 23.61 -12.00
C PHE A 109 1.98 23.66 -13.46
N ARG A 110 1.62 22.52 -14.06
CA ARG A 110 1.10 22.46 -15.43
C ARG A 110 -0.28 23.10 -15.58
N MET A 111 -1.06 23.13 -14.50
CA MET A 111 -2.38 23.76 -14.45
C MET A 111 -2.31 25.29 -14.30
N GLY A 112 -1.11 25.88 -14.25
CA GLY A 112 -0.93 27.34 -14.17
C GLY A 112 -1.23 27.92 -12.79
N SER A 113 -1.40 27.09 -11.76
CA SER A 113 -1.56 27.57 -10.38
C SER A 113 -0.25 28.21 -9.90
N SER A 114 -0.31 29.36 -9.21
CA SER A 114 0.85 29.85 -8.45
C SER A 114 1.14 28.85 -7.35
N VAL A 115 2.22 28.09 -7.49
CA VAL A 115 2.46 26.92 -6.66
C VAL A 115 3.36 27.29 -5.47
N PRO A 116 2.83 27.48 -4.24
CA PRO A 116 3.67 27.65 -3.06
C PRO A 116 4.53 26.40 -2.85
N SER A 117 5.75 26.60 -2.35
CA SER A 117 6.65 25.51 -2.02
C SER A 117 6.03 24.60 -0.97
N ASP A 118 5.97 23.30 -1.25
CA ASP A 118 5.54 22.32 -0.26
C ASP A 118 6.77 21.79 0.48
N ILE A 119 6.81 22.01 1.79
CA ILE A 119 7.91 21.59 2.66
C ILE A 119 7.41 20.41 3.48
N ARG A 120 7.97 19.24 3.23
CA ARG A 120 7.60 18.00 3.90
C ARG A 120 8.76 17.51 4.77
N LYS A 121 8.44 17.10 5.99
CA LYS A 121 9.37 16.40 6.88
C LYS A 121 9.18 14.92 6.66
N LEU A 122 10.20 14.27 6.12
CA LEU A 122 10.27 12.82 5.92
C LEU A 122 11.38 12.28 6.80
N ARG A 123 11.46 10.97 6.98
CA ARG A 123 12.59 10.34 7.68
C ARG A 123 13.61 9.76 6.70
N LEU A 124 14.86 9.62 7.15
CA LEU A 124 15.90 8.97 6.34
C LEU A 124 15.51 7.56 5.91
N ASP A 125 14.89 6.76 6.79
CA ASP A 125 14.45 5.42 6.42
C ASP A 125 13.33 5.40 5.39
N GLU A 126 12.47 6.42 5.35
CA GLU A 126 11.48 6.58 4.29
C GLU A 126 12.13 6.86 2.95
N LEU A 127 13.15 7.72 2.93
CA LEU A 127 13.91 7.99 1.71
C LEU A 127 14.69 6.77 1.24
N VAL A 128 15.29 6.03 2.16
CA VAL A 128 15.99 4.79 1.85
C VAL A 128 15.03 3.70 1.42
N SER A 129 13.78 3.69 1.93
CA SER A 129 12.76 2.74 1.49
C SER A 129 12.36 2.91 0.03
N MET A 130 12.71 4.04 -0.60
CA MET A 130 12.52 4.29 -2.03
C MET A 130 13.60 3.61 -2.90
N LEU A 131 14.74 3.26 -2.31
CA LEU A 131 15.79 2.56 -3.02
C LEU A 131 15.37 1.12 -3.34
N PRO A 132 15.90 0.53 -4.43
CA PRO A 132 15.70 -0.88 -4.70
C PRO A 132 16.06 -1.72 -3.48
N LYS A 133 15.28 -2.76 -3.16
CA LYS A 133 15.47 -3.57 -1.95
C LYS A 133 16.94 -3.96 -1.69
N ARG A 134 17.67 -4.39 -2.73
CA ARG A 134 19.10 -4.76 -2.66
C ARG A 134 20.03 -3.62 -2.22
N GLY A 135 19.68 -2.37 -2.52
CA GLY A 135 20.41 -1.18 -2.07
C GLY A 135 19.87 -0.60 -0.77
N ALA A 136 18.58 -0.79 -0.46
CA ALA A 136 17.96 -0.30 0.77
C ALA A 136 18.47 -1.04 2.01
N ASP A 137 18.53 -2.38 1.97
CA ASP A 137 18.93 -3.21 3.11
C ASP A 137 20.33 -2.87 3.69
N PRO A 138 21.41 -2.74 2.89
CA PRO A 138 22.72 -2.37 3.43
C PRO A 138 22.75 -0.93 3.96
N VAL A 139 22.03 0.00 3.33
CA VAL A 139 21.95 1.40 3.78
C VAL A 139 21.17 1.51 5.09
N LEU A 140 20.05 0.80 5.23
CA LEU A 140 19.31 0.73 6.49
C LEU A 140 20.17 0.13 7.61
N SER A 141 20.92 -0.93 7.33
CA SER A 141 21.84 -1.56 8.29
C SER A 141 22.93 -0.59 8.75
N LEU A 142 23.44 0.25 7.85
CA LEU A 142 24.41 1.29 8.17
C LEU A 142 23.78 2.41 9.02
N LEU A 143 22.58 2.86 8.64
CA LEU A 143 21.84 3.89 9.41
C LEU A 143 21.46 3.40 10.80
N ASP A 144 21.14 2.12 10.96
CA ASP A 144 20.89 1.47 12.26
C ASP A 144 22.15 1.52 13.14
N ARG A 145 23.32 1.22 12.57
CA ARG A 145 24.60 1.27 13.29
C ARG A 145 24.91 2.66 13.84
N PHE A 146 24.53 3.71 13.12
CA PHE A 146 24.74 5.11 13.55
C PHE A 146 23.55 5.72 14.29
N GLY A 147 22.45 4.98 14.48
CA GLY A 147 21.22 5.51 15.11
C GLY A 147 20.50 6.57 14.28
N TRP A 148 20.83 6.71 12.99
CA TRP A 148 20.34 7.76 12.11
C TRP A 148 19.05 7.41 11.38
N ARG A 149 18.54 6.20 11.58
CA ARG A 149 17.35 5.67 10.89
C ARG A 149 16.14 6.62 10.96
N ARG A 150 15.95 7.28 12.11
CA ARG A 150 14.79 8.14 12.37
C ARG A 150 15.07 9.64 12.20
N LEU A 151 16.21 10.04 11.64
CA LEU A 151 16.52 11.45 11.49
C LEU A 151 15.51 12.12 10.54
N PRO A 152 14.91 13.25 10.94
CA PRO A 152 14.02 14.01 10.08
C PRO A 152 14.81 14.73 9.00
N VAL A 153 14.41 14.53 7.75
CA VAL A 153 14.90 15.21 6.55
C VAL A 153 13.79 16.09 6.01
N THR A 154 14.10 17.37 5.85
CA THR A 154 13.16 18.32 5.25
C THR A 154 13.37 18.35 3.74
N ILE A 155 12.36 17.94 2.97
CA ILE A 155 12.36 18.01 1.51
C ILE A 155 11.43 19.14 1.06
N ARG A 156 11.92 19.94 0.12
CA ARG A 156 11.17 21.04 -0.48
C ARG A 156 10.81 20.70 -1.91
N PHE A 157 9.52 20.50 -2.17
CA PHE A 157 8.94 20.35 -3.49
C PHE A 157 8.48 21.73 -3.99
N SER A 158 9.18 22.29 -4.98
CA SER A 158 8.88 23.63 -5.48
C SER A 158 9.13 23.71 -6.98
N ALA A 159 8.33 24.51 -7.68
CA ALA A 159 8.54 24.86 -9.08
C ALA A 159 9.01 26.32 -9.27
N ALA A 160 9.45 26.98 -8.18
CA ALA A 160 9.73 28.42 -8.17
C ALA A 160 10.97 28.85 -8.99
N SER A 161 11.85 27.92 -9.34
CA SER A 161 13.02 28.22 -10.18
C SER A 161 13.24 27.13 -11.23
N GLY A 162 13.86 27.48 -12.36
CA GLY A 162 14.12 26.53 -13.46
C GLY A 162 15.01 25.35 -13.07
N ILE A 163 15.91 25.52 -12.09
CA ILE A 163 16.72 24.42 -11.54
C ILE A 163 15.83 23.51 -10.68
N ARG A 164 15.02 24.08 -9.79
CA ARG A 164 14.16 23.27 -8.91
C ARG A 164 13.08 22.53 -9.71
N LEU A 165 12.51 23.16 -10.74
CA LEU A 165 11.59 22.49 -11.67
C LEU A 165 12.27 21.32 -12.39
N ARG A 166 13.55 21.43 -12.74
CA ARG A 166 14.32 20.30 -13.29
C ARG A 166 14.49 19.19 -12.25
N CYS A 167 14.88 19.50 -11.02
CA CYS A 167 14.94 18.51 -9.93
C CYS A 167 13.59 17.82 -9.70
N LEU A 168 12.50 18.59 -9.67
CA LEU A 168 11.15 18.07 -9.48
C LEU A 168 10.73 17.10 -10.61
N ARG A 169 11.10 17.42 -11.86
CA ARG A 169 10.89 16.52 -13.00
C ARG A 169 11.71 15.25 -12.88
N ILE A 170 12.96 15.34 -12.42
CA ILE A 170 13.81 14.18 -12.16
C ILE A 170 13.18 13.31 -11.07
N GLU A 171 12.81 13.89 -9.92
CA GLU A 171 12.15 13.17 -8.82
C GLU A 171 10.85 12.47 -9.30
N ALA A 172 10.00 13.16 -10.07
CA ALA A 172 8.79 12.57 -10.63
C ALA A 172 9.07 11.44 -11.65
N SER A 173 10.20 11.50 -12.37
CA SER A 173 10.64 10.47 -13.32
C SER A 173 11.13 9.19 -12.65
N LEU A 174 11.51 9.26 -11.36
CA LEU A 174 11.90 8.10 -10.54
C LEU A 174 10.73 7.13 -10.30
N ARG A 175 9.51 7.49 -10.73
CA ARG A 175 8.34 6.62 -10.82
C ARG A 175 8.69 5.23 -11.36
N ARG A 176 9.55 5.11 -12.37
CA ARG A 176 9.93 3.81 -12.94
C ARG A 176 10.60 2.88 -11.91
N TRP A 177 11.34 3.44 -10.96
CA TRP A 177 12.01 2.69 -9.90
C TRP A 177 11.13 2.41 -8.69
N ARG A 178 9.96 3.05 -8.59
CA ARG A 178 8.99 2.85 -7.50
C ARG A 178 8.66 1.37 -7.29
N LEU A 179 8.43 0.60 -8.36
CA LEU A 179 8.09 -0.83 -8.26
C LEU A 179 9.25 -1.72 -7.79
N SER A 180 10.49 -1.21 -7.78
CA SER A 180 11.64 -1.92 -7.22
C SER A 180 11.90 -1.55 -5.76
N SER A 181 11.21 -0.53 -5.24
CA SER A 181 11.46 0.03 -3.91
C SER A 181 11.07 -0.93 -2.78
N LEU A 182 11.79 -0.84 -1.66
CA LEU A 182 11.42 -1.57 -0.43
C LEU A 182 10.02 -1.17 0.05
N ARG A 183 9.66 0.12 -0.08
CA ARG A 183 8.31 0.62 0.23
C ARG A 183 7.26 -0.16 -0.56
N TYR A 184 7.42 -0.26 -1.88
CA TYR A 184 6.49 -1.01 -2.72
C TYR A 184 6.38 -2.48 -2.31
N ALA A 185 7.49 -3.13 -1.97
CA ALA A 185 7.49 -4.52 -1.52
C ALA A 185 6.63 -4.70 -0.25
N ASN A 186 6.77 -3.80 0.72
CA ASN A 186 5.99 -3.84 1.96
C ASN A 186 4.50 -3.55 1.71
N GLU A 187 4.19 -2.53 0.91
CA GLU A 187 2.81 -2.17 0.55
C GLU A 187 2.11 -3.30 -0.21
N ARG A 188 2.82 -3.96 -1.13
CA ARG A 188 2.30 -5.13 -1.85
C ARG A 188 1.96 -6.26 -0.88
N VAL A 189 2.84 -6.60 0.06
CA VAL A 189 2.59 -7.66 1.05
C VAL A 189 1.37 -7.31 1.89
N TRP A 190 1.25 -6.06 2.35
CA TRP A 190 0.11 -5.61 3.12
C TRP A 190 -1.21 -5.69 2.33
N VAL A 191 -1.24 -5.19 1.08
CA VAL A 191 -2.43 -5.26 0.22
C VAL A 191 -2.86 -6.69 -0.02
N GLU A 192 -1.92 -7.59 -0.37
CA GLU A 192 -2.28 -9.01 -0.59
C GLU A 192 -2.78 -9.68 0.68
N ARG A 193 -2.20 -9.33 1.85
CA ARG A 193 -2.67 -9.82 3.14
C ARG A 193 -4.08 -9.34 3.45
N TRP A 194 -4.40 -8.07 3.17
CA TRP A 194 -5.75 -7.53 3.33
C TRP A 194 -6.76 -8.22 2.40
N LEU A 195 -6.44 -8.37 1.10
CA LEU A 195 -7.28 -9.10 0.15
C LEU A 195 -7.50 -10.55 0.59
N HIS A 196 -6.47 -11.20 1.14
CA HIS A 196 -6.60 -12.54 1.70
C HIS A 196 -7.54 -12.59 2.92
N MET A 197 -7.53 -11.59 3.80
CA MET A 197 -8.49 -11.53 4.91
C MET A 197 -9.93 -11.34 4.43
N ILE A 198 -10.17 -10.57 3.37
CA ILE A 198 -11.50 -10.45 2.75
C ILE A 198 -11.97 -11.81 2.23
N ASP A 199 -11.10 -12.52 1.50
CA ASP A 199 -11.39 -13.85 0.96
C ASP A 199 -11.75 -14.86 2.05
N ARG A 200 -10.97 -14.88 3.15
CA ARG A 200 -11.23 -15.72 4.33
C ARG A 200 -12.54 -15.32 5.02
N SER A 201 -12.85 -14.04 5.10
CA SER A 201 -14.11 -13.54 5.68
C SER A 201 -15.31 -14.01 4.86
N LEU A 202 -15.24 -13.95 3.53
CA LEU A 202 -16.32 -14.40 2.65
C LEU A 202 -16.68 -15.89 2.85
N GLU A 203 -15.69 -16.72 3.19
CA GLU A 203 -15.87 -18.15 3.42
C GLU A 203 -16.34 -18.48 4.84
N LYS A 204 -15.81 -17.79 5.86
CA LYS A 204 -15.99 -18.17 7.26
C LYS A 204 -17.02 -17.33 7.99
N GLN A 205 -17.07 -16.03 7.73
CA GLN A 205 -17.99 -15.08 8.35
C GLN A 205 -18.40 -13.97 7.36
N PRO A 206 -19.37 -14.26 6.46
CA PRO A 206 -19.80 -13.31 5.45
C PRO A 206 -20.29 -11.96 6.02
N ALA A 207 -20.93 -12.00 7.19
CA ALA A 207 -21.42 -10.80 7.88
C ALA A 207 -20.30 -9.81 8.26
N ALA A 208 -19.05 -10.28 8.41
CA ALA A 208 -17.91 -9.44 8.81
C ALA A 208 -17.15 -8.82 7.62
N VAL A 209 -17.51 -9.17 6.38
CA VAL A 209 -16.75 -8.78 5.17
C VAL A 209 -16.61 -7.26 5.04
N ALA A 210 -17.70 -6.52 5.20
CA ALA A 210 -17.70 -5.06 5.15
C ALA A 210 -16.76 -4.44 6.21
N ALA A 211 -16.75 -4.99 7.42
CA ALA A 211 -15.87 -4.52 8.50
C ALA A 211 -14.39 -4.79 8.18
N VAL A 212 -14.06 -5.96 7.61
CA VAL A 212 -12.71 -6.30 7.15
C VAL A 212 -12.24 -5.36 6.03
N ILE A 213 -13.11 -5.06 5.06
CA ILE A 213 -12.83 -4.11 3.98
C ILE A 213 -12.50 -2.73 4.55
N ALA A 214 -13.32 -2.24 5.49
CA ALA A 214 -13.14 -0.93 6.11
C ALA A 214 -11.84 -0.80 6.93
N THR A 215 -11.20 -1.91 7.36
CA THR A 215 -9.87 -1.84 8.02
C THR A 215 -8.81 -1.18 7.13
N ALA A 216 -8.96 -1.24 5.80
CA ALA A 216 -8.05 -0.57 4.90
C ALA A 216 -8.00 0.94 5.14
N GLU A 217 -9.06 1.58 5.62
CA GLU A 217 -9.12 3.02 5.87
C GLU A 217 -8.17 3.50 6.98
N MET A 218 -7.75 2.59 7.85
CA MET A 218 -6.87 2.89 8.99
C MET A 218 -5.47 3.33 8.54
N VAL A 219 -4.93 2.70 7.50
CA VAL A 219 -3.53 2.88 7.10
C VAL A 219 -3.45 4.06 6.14
N ARG A 220 -2.93 5.23 6.52
CA ARG A 220 -2.84 6.38 5.58
C ARG A 220 -1.56 7.19 5.77
N GLY A 221 -1.18 7.88 4.70
CA GLY A 221 -0.08 8.83 4.69
C GLY A 221 1.29 8.19 4.75
N TYR A 222 2.22 8.92 5.38
CA TYR A 222 3.63 8.59 5.52
C TYR A 222 4.07 8.87 6.97
N GLY A 223 5.30 8.51 7.29
CA GLY A 223 5.96 8.80 8.55
C GLY A 223 5.52 7.88 9.69
N ASP A 224 5.66 8.41 10.90
CA ASP A 224 5.30 7.71 12.14
C ASP A 224 3.82 7.32 12.19
N GLY A 225 2.94 8.17 11.64
CA GLY A 225 1.51 7.86 11.56
C GLY A 225 1.22 6.63 10.69
N TYR A 226 1.90 6.51 9.54
CA TYR A 226 1.79 5.31 8.70
C TYR A 226 2.31 4.06 9.41
N ILE A 227 3.51 4.14 10.01
CA ILE A 227 4.12 2.99 10.70
C ILE A 227 3.22 2.55 11.87
N GLN A 228 2.71 3.49 12.65
CA GLN A 228 1.82 3.24 13.76
C GLN A 228 0.50 2.59 13.28
N SER A 229 -0.16 3.18 12.28
CA SER A 229 -1.41 2.63 11.75
C SER A 229 -1.25 1.23 11.16
N LEU A 230 -0.10 0.92 10.54
CA LEU A 230 0.19 -0.43 10.07
C LEU A 230 0.40 -1.41 11.24
N ARG A 231 1.04 -0.97 12.34
CA ARG A 231 1.15 -1.78 13.57
C ARG A 231 -0.22 -2.01 14.20
N ASP A 232 -1.08 -1.00 14.25
CA ASP A 232 -2.43 -1.10 14.80
C ASP A 232 -3.29 -2.05 13.95
N TRP A 233 -3.20 -1.94 12.63
CA TRP A 233 -3.88 -2.83 11.70
C TRP A 233 -3.42 -4.29 11.90
N ASN A 234 -2.11 -4.55 11.96
CA ASN A 234 -1.61 -5.91 12.20
C ASN A 234 -2.10 -6.45 13.55
N LEU A 235 -2.15 -5.61 14.59
CA LEU A 235 -2.63 -6.04 15.91
C LEU A 235 -4.09 -6.52 15.87
N ILE A 236 -4.98 -5.80 15.17
CA ILE A 236 -6.38 -6.21 14.99
C ILE A 236 -6.46 -7.52 14.19
N ILE A 237 -5.72 -7.61 13.08
CA ILE A 237 -5.76 -8.80 12.23
C ILE A 237 -5.20 -10.02 12.95
N ASP A 238 -4.06 -9.90 13.63
CA ASP A 238 -3.36 -11.03 14.25
C ASP A 238 -4.02 -11.52 15.55
N HIS A 239 -4.72 -10.67 16.29
CA HIS A 239 -5.32 -11.04 17.57
C HIS A 239 -6.83 -11.20 17.57
N VAL A 240 -7.53 -10.72 16.54
CA VAL A 240 -8.99 -10.84 16.45
C VAL A 240 -9.39 -11.60 15.18
N VAL A 241 -9.03 -11.08 14.01
CA VAL A 241 -9.54 -11.59 12.72
C VAL A 241 -9.01 -12.99 12.39
N LYS A 242 -7.69 -13.14 12.36
CA LYS A 242 -7.03 -14.41 12.02
C LYS A 242 -7.36 -15.52 13.02
N PRO A 243 -7.28 -15.32 14.36
CA PRO A 243 -7.68 -16.35 15.32
C PRO A 243 -9.15 -16.79 15.17
N THR A 244 -10.04 -15.88 14.79
CA THR A 244 -11.44 -16.21 14.52
C THR A 244 -11.58 -17.09 13.28
N PHE A 245 -10.86 -16.80 12.19
CA PHE A 245 -10.88 -17.64 10.98
C PHE A 245 -10.19 -18.99 11.14
N ASP A 246 -9.20 -19.08 12.03
CA ASP A 246 -8.45 -20.29 12.34
C ASP A 246 -9.17 -21.16 13.41
N GLY A 247 -10.30 -20.69 13.95
CA GLY A 247 -11.10 -21.40 14.95
C GLY A 247 -10.51 -21.38 16.37
N ALA A 248 -9.48 -20.57 16.61
CA ALA A 248 -8.88 -20.41 17.94
C ALA A 248 -9.75 -19.56 18.89
N ILE A 249 -10.67 -18.77 18.34
CA ILE A 249 -11.60 -17.91 19.07
C ILE A 249 -12.97 -18.01 18.39
N VAL A 250 -14.03 -18.25 19.16
CA VAL A 250 -15.42 -18.23 18.66
C VAL A 250 -15.98 -16.82 18.84
N CYS A 251 -15.87 -15.99 17.81
CA CYS A 251 -16.46 -14.65 17.81
C CYS A 251 -17.69 -14.66 16.89
N SER A 252 -18.88 -14.62 17.49
CA SER A 252 -20.17 -14.67 16.79
C SER A 252 -20.40 -13.43 15.91
N ASP A 253 -20.05 -12.23 16.40
CA ASP A 253 -20.09 -10.97 15.66
C ASP A 253 -18.69 -10.36 15.48
N LEU A 254 -17.92 -10.91 14.54
CA LEU A 254 -16.61 -10.38 14.19
C LEU A 254 -16.70 -8.97 13.58
N GLY A 255 -17.81 -8.63 12.92
CA GLY A 255 -18.03 -7.31 12.32
C GLY A 255 -18.04 -6.20 13.37
N ALA A 256 -18.80 -6.41 14.44
CA ALA A 256 -18.83 -5.50 15.60
C ALA A 256 -17.47 -5.44 16.29
N ALA A 257 -16.80 -6.59 16.51
CA ALA A 257 -15.49 -6.64 17.15
C ALA A 257 -14.42 -5.83 16.36
N ILE A 258 -14.40 -5.95 15.03
CA ILE A 258 -13.50 -5.15 14.19
C ILE A 258 -13.84 -3.67 14.30
N THR A 259 -15.12 -3.32 14.27
CA THR A 259 -15.58 -1.92 14.34
C THR A 259 -15.21 -1.29 15.68
N GLU A 260 -15.39 -2.01 16.79
CA GLU A 260 -14.99 -1.60 18.13
C GLU A 260 -13.47 -1.40 18.22
N ALA A 261 -12.68 -2.36 17.73
CA ALA A 261 -11.22 -2.27 17.72
C ALA A 261 -10.74 -1.07 16.87
N ARG A 262 -11.37 -0.82 15.72
CA ARG A 262 -11.07 0.34 14.86
C ARG A 262 -11.37 1.66 15.58
N ALA A 263 -12.48 1.74 16.31
CA ALA A 263 -12.84 2.95 17.06
C ALA A 263 -11.85 3.28 18.20
N ALA A 264 -11.14 2.26 18.71
CA ALA A 264 -10.11 2.40 19.73
C ALA A 264 -8.76 2.90 19.19
N VAL A 265 -8.57 2.94 17.87
CA VAL A 265 -7.31 3.35 17.25
C VAL A 265 -7.10 4.84 17.44
N ARG A 266 -6.01 5.19 18.13
CA ARG A 266 -5.53 6.57 18.31
C ARG A 266 -4.00 6.58 18.18
N TYR A 267 -3.42 7.77 17.99
CA TYR A 267 -1.97 7.90 17.96
C TYR A 267 -1.37 7.59 19.35
N ASP A 268 -0.95 6.34 19.54
CA ASP A 268 -0.30 5.84 20.76
C ASP A 268 0.83 4.86 20.40
N PRO A 269 2.10 5.27 20.55
CA PRO A 269 3.27 4.42 20.25
C PRO A 269 3.27 3.05 20.98
N ARG A 270 2.60 2.96 22.13
CA ARG A 270 2.50 1.75 22.96
C ARG A 270 1.27 0.90 22.66
N GLN A 271 0.27 1.47 21.98
CA GLN A 271 -0.98 0.80 21.58
C GLN A 271 -1.80 0.30 22.80
N GLU A 272 -1.74 0.99 23.93
CA GLU A 272 -2.31 0.55 25.21
C GLU A 272 -3.82 0.38 25.13
N LEU A 273 -4.53 1.39 24.62
CA LEU A 273 -5.98 1.36 24.51
C LEU A 273 -6.45 0.24 23.57
N LEU A 274 -5.81 0.13 22.40
CA LEU A 274 -6.16 -0.90 21.41
C LEU A 274 -5.92 -2.31 21.97
N LYS A 275 -4.81 -2.54 22.66
CA LYS A 275 -4.52 -3.82 23.33
C LYS A 275 -5.58 -4.17 24.36
N ARG A 276 -5.99 -3.22 25.20
CA ARG A 276 -7.04 -3.43 26.21
C ARG A 276 -8.36 -3.82 25.56
N VAL A 277 -8.79 -3.10 24.53
CA VAL A 277 -10.02 -3.42 23.79
C VAL A 277 -9.95 -4.81 23.16
N ILE A 278 -8.81 -5.18 22.56
CA ILE A 278 -8.61 -6.53 22.01
C ILE A 278 -8.73 -7.60 23.10
N VAL A 279 -8.16 -7.39 24.29
CA VAL A 279 -8.32 -8.34 25.41
C VAL A 279 -9.79 -8.52 25.76
N VAL A 280 -10.55 -7.44 25.91
CA VAL A 280 -11.98 -7.49 26.23
C VAL A 280 -12.80 -8.18 25.12
N ILE A 281 -12.47 -7.96 23.84
CA ILE A 281 -13.08 -8.67 22.71
C ILE A 281 -12.82 -10.19 22.83
N ARG A 282 -11.57 -10.57 23.12
CA ARG A 282 -11.17 -11.98 23.21
C ARG A 282 -11.79 -12.67 24.41
N GLU A 283 -11.94 -11.98 25.53
CA GLU A 283 -12.63 -12.50 26.72
C GLU A 283 -14.10 -12.80 26.43
N ARG A 284 -14.81 -11.87 25.76
CA ARG A 284 -16.20 -12.08 25.32
C ARG A 284 -16.34 -13.26 24.37
N ALA A 285 -15.44 -13.39 23.40
CA ALA A 285 -15.45 -14.52 22.47
C ALA A 285 -15.07 -15.86 23.15
N GLY A 286 -14.24 -15.81 24.20
CA GLY A 286 -13.93 -16.96 25.03
C GLY A 286 -15.12 -17.43 25.89
N THR A 287 -15.99 -16.52 26.32
CA THR A 287 -17.24 -16.89 27.01
C THR A 287 -18.24 -17.56 26.08
N ASP A 288 -18.38 -17.10 24.84
CA ASP A 288 -19.24 -17.73 23.83
C ASP A 288 -18.84 -19.20 23.58
N THR A 289 -17.55 -19.51 23.64
CA THR A 289 -17.01 -20.87 23.47
C THR A 289 -17.47 -21.82 24.59
N ARG A 290 -17.69 -21.32 25.81
CA ARG A 290 -18.09 -22.15 26.97
C ARG A 290 -19.57 -22.51 26.99
N TRP A 291 -20.41 -21.74 26.31
CA TRP A 291 -21.86 -21.96 26.26
C TRP A 291 -22.33 -22.70 25.01
N ALA A 292 -21.44 -22.92 24.04
CA ALA A 292 -21.73 -23.58 22.77
C ALA A 292 -21.30 -25.07 22.71
N GLY A 293 -20.72 -25.60 23.79
CA GLY A 293 -20.37 -27.02 23.96
C GLY A 293 -21.33 -27.72 24.91
#